data_AF-A0A9N9NAS7-F1
#
_entry.id   AF-A0A9N9NAS7-F1
#
_cell.length_a   1.000
_cell.length_b   1.000
_cell.length_c   1.000
_cell.angle_alpha   90.00
_cell.angle_beta   90.00
_cell.angle_gamma   90.00
#
_symmetry.space_group_name_H-M   'P 1'
#
loop_
_entity.id
_entity.type
_entity.pdbx_description
1 polymer ?
#
loop_
_entity_poly.entity_id
_entity_poly.type
_entity_poly.pdbx_seq_one_letter_code
_entity_poly.pdbx_strand_id
1 'polypeptide(L)' 'VETYASRFKKLANRVDAGGIPDAFKIRIFLSGLNKELATLVTIQNPANLDAAITQAKTVE' A
#
# COMPACT_ATOMS: atom_id res chain seq x y z
N VAL A 1 -11.05 -0.08 0.82
CA VAL A 1 -9.60 0.13 1.04
C VAL A 1 -9.21 -0.24 2.47
N GLU A 2 -9.99 0.15 3.47
CA GLU A 2 -9.62 -0.02 4.89
C GLU A 2 -9.42 -1.48 5.34
N THR A 3 -10.32 -2.39 4.96
CA THR A 3 -10.19 -3.83 5.27
C THR A 3 -8.99 -4.45 4.55
N TYR A 4 -8.76 -4.09 3.29
CA TYR A 4 -7.63 -4.58 2.50
C TYR A 4 -6.31 -4.10 3.10
N ALA A 5 -6.19 -2.81 3.39
CA ALA A 5 -5.01 -2.21 4.02
C ALA A 5 -4.67 -2.87 5.36
N SER A 6 -5.67 -3.13 6.20
CA SER A 6 -5.47 -3.81 7.49
C SER A 6 -4.95 -5.24 7.34
N ARG A 7 -5.48 -5.99 6.37
CA ARG A 7 -4.99 -7.35 6.05
C ARG A 7 -3.58 -7.30 5.46
N PHE A 8 -3.32 -6.37 4.56
CA PHE A 8 -2.01 -6.17 3.94
C PHE A 8 -0.96 -5.80 4.98
N LYS A 9 -1.26 -4.90 5.93
CA LYS A 9 -0.34 -4.50 7.00
C LYS A 9 0.04 -5.68 7.89
N LYS A 10 -0.93 -6.54 8.26
CA LYS A 10 -0.66 -7.78 9.01
C LYS A 10 0.20 -8.77 8.22
N LEU A 11 -0.06 -8.92 6.92
CA LEU A 11 0.73 -9.79 6.06
C LEU A 11 2.15 -9.26 5.86
N ALA A 12 2.29 -7.98 5.54
CA ALA A 12 3.57 -7.30 5.41
C ALA A 12 4.39 -7.45 6.69
N ASN A 13 3.79 -7.26 7.87
CA ASN A 13 4.48 -7.42 9.14
C ASN A 13 4.94 -8.87 9.40
N ARG A 14 4.14 -9.89 8.98
CA ARG A 14 4.57 -11.29 9.05
C ARG A 14 5.70 -11.64 8.08
N VAL A 15 5.72 -11.01 6.90
CA VAL A 15 6.67 -11.30 5.83
C VAL A 15 7.93 -10.44 5.95
N ASP A 16 7.90 -9.36 6.73
CA ASP A 16 9.02 -8.46 7.04
C ASP A 16 10.06 -9.11 7.98
N ALA A 17 10.32 -10.40 7.84
CA ALA A 17 11.32 -11.13 8.63
C ALA A 17 12.78 -10.77 8.24
N GLY A 18 12.98 -9.89 7.25
CA GLY A 18 14.31 -9.56 6.72
C GLY A 18 14.46 -8.14 6.15
N GLY A 19 13.59 -7.20 6.50
CA GLY A 19 13.70 -5.79 6.09
C GLY A 19 13.32 -5.56 4.63
N ILE A 20 12.05 -5.75 4.30
CA ILE A 20 11.56 -5.50 2.95
C ILE A 20 11.55 -3.98 2.70
N PRO A 21 12.13 -3.50 1.58
CA PRO A 21 12.14 -2.07 1.28
C PRO A 21 10.72 -1.51 1.15
N ASP A 22 10.49 -0.30 1.66
CA ASP A 22 9.19 0.37 1.57
C ASP A 22 8.68 0.51 0.13
N ALA A 23 9.59 0.81 -0.81
CA ALA A 23 9.26 0.87 -2.24
C ALA A 23 8.65 -0.45 -2.76
N PHE A 24 9.12 -1.59 -2.26
CA PHE A 24 8.57 -2.89 -2.61
C PHE A 24 7.19 -3.10 -1.97
N LYS A 25 7.04 -2.76 -0.68
CA LYS A 25 5.76 -2.84 0.04
C LYS A 25 4.68 -2.00 -0.65
N ILE A 26 5.01 -0.78 -1.07
CA ILE A 26 4.13 0.12 -1.81
C ILE A 26 3.72 -0.51 -3.14
N ARG A 27 4.67 -1.07 -3.91
CA ARG A 27 4.38 -1.67 -5.22
C ARG A 27 3.43 -2.86 -5.11
N ILE A 28 3.62 -3.73 -4.12
CA ILE A 28 2.73 -4.87 -3.88
C ILE A 28 1.35 -4.39 -3.41
N PHE A 29 1.29 -3.39 -2.52
CA PHE A 29 0.04 -2.81 -2.06
C PHE A 29 -0.78 -2.21 -3.22
N LEU A 30 -0.14 -1.41 -4.08
CA LEU A 30 -0.75 -0.84 -5.27
C LEU A 30 -1.22 -1.91 -6.26
N SER A 31 -0.48 -3.02 -6.38
CA SER A 31 -0.85 -4.13 -7.26
C SER A 31 -2.10 -4.87 -6.82
N GLY A 32 -2.47 -4.84 -5.53
CA GLY A 32 -3.70 -5.45 -5.03
C GLY A 32 -4.86 -4.46 -4.85
N LEU A 33 -4.63 -3.18 -5.14
CA LEU A 33 -5.67 -2.15 -5.22
C LEU A 33 -6.38 -2.21 -6.58
N ASN A 34 -7.56 -1.59 -6.64
CA ASN A 34 -8.26 -1.38 -7.91
C ASN A 34 -7.38 -0.53 -8.83
N LYS A 35 -7.31 -0.85 -10.13
CA LYS A 35 -6.43 -0.19 -11.11
C LYS A 35 -6.57 1.33 -11.12
N GLU A 36 -7.79 1.84 -10.98
CA GLU A 36 -8.07 3.29 -10.94
C GLU A 36 -7.47 3.92 -9.68
N LEU A 37 -7.75 3.34 -8.51
CA LEU A 37 -7.19 3.80 -7.23
C LEU A 37 -5.66 3.67 -7.20
N ALA A 38 -5.11 2.56 -7.70
CA ALA A 38 -3.68 2.31 -7.78
C ALA A 38 -2.98 3.39 -8.62
N THR A 39 -3.58 3.80 -9.74
CA THR A 39 -3.04 4.87 -10.58
C THR A 39 -3.02 6.21 -9.84
N LEU A 40 -4.12 6.56 -9.16
CA LEU A 40 -4.24 7.81 -8.41
C LEU A 40 -3.26 7.88 -7.23
N VAL A 41 -3.08 6.78 -6.50
CA VAL A 41 -2.09 6.71 -5.41
C VAL A 41 -0.66 6.70 -5.95
N THR A 42 -0.40 6.08 -7.11
CA THR A 42 0.92 6.12 -7.75
C THR A 42 1.32 7.53 -8.17
N ILE A 43 0.39 8.31 -8.73
CA ILE A 43 0.64 9.71 -9.13
C ILE A 43 1.07 10.56 -7.93
N GLN A 44 0.51 10.30 -6.76
CA GLN A 44 0.84 11.02 -5.54
C GLN A 44 2.18 10.59 -4.89
N ASN A 45 2.85 9.58 -5.45
CA ASN A 45 4.20 9.14 -5.10
C ASN A 45 4.44 9.00 -3.57
N PRO A 46 3.73 8.09 -2.88
CA PRO A 46 3.86 7.91 -1.44
C PRO A 46 5.26 7.44 -1.05
N ALA A 47 5.83 8.02 0.00
CA ALA A 47 7.17 7.68 0.49
C ALA A 47 7.22 6.35 1.28
N ASN A 48 6.09 5.92 1.82
CA ASN A 48 5.98 4.76 2.72
C ASN A 48 4.59 4.13 2.61
N LEU A 49 4.46 2.88 3.06
CA LEU A 49 3.21 2.11 2.97
C LEU A 49 2.02 2.82 3.65
N ASP A 50 2.25 3.46 4.80
CA ASP A 50 1.20 4.19 5.52
C ASP A 50 0.69 5.39 4.71
N ALA A 51 1.57 6.12 4.02
CA ALA A 51 1.16 7.21 3.13
C ALA A 51 0.32 6.70 1.95
N ALA A 52 0.70 5.56 1.36
CA ALA A 52 -0.06 4.92 0.29
C ALA A 52 -1.46 4.49 0.76
N ILE A 53 -1.57 3.96 2.00
CA ILE A 53 -2.85 3.57 2.61
C ILE A 53 -3.73 4.79 2.86
N THR A 54 -3.17 5.86 3.44
CA THR A 54 -3.91 7.10 3.70
C THR A 54 -4.46 7.71 2.42
N GLN A 55 -3.64 7.78 1.37
CA GLN A 55 -4.10 8.29 0.08
C GLN A 55 -5.13 7.39 -0.58
N ALA A 56 -4.95 6.07 -0.52
CA ALA A 56 -5.96 5.13 -1.00
C ALA A 56 -7.30 5.32 -0.28
N LYS A 57 -7.30 5.66 1.02
CA LYS A 57 -8.53 5.97 1.78
C LYS A 57 -9.14 7.32 1.43
N THR A 58 -8.33 8.31 1.08
CA THR A 58 -8.82 9.64 0.67
C THR A 58 -9.49 9.61 -0.70
N VAL A 59 -9.05 8.70 -1.58
CA VAL A 59 -9.53 8.57 -2.96
C VAL A 59 -10.71 7.60 -3.08
N GLU A 60 -10.87 6.66 -2.16
CA GLU A 60 -12.03 5.74 -2.06
C GLU A 60 -13.34 6.45 -1.70
#